data_AF-A0A2V7N505-F1
#
_entry.id   AF-A0A2V7N505-F1
#
_cell.length_a   1.000
_cell.length_b   1.000
_cell.length_c   1.000
_cell.angle_alpha   90.00
_cell.angle_beta   90.00
_cell.angle_gamma   90.00
#
_symmetry.space_group_name_H-M   'P 1'
#
loop_
_entity.id
_entity.type
_entity.pdbx_description
1 polymer ?
#
loop_
_entity_poly.entity_id
_entity_poly.type
_entity_poly.pdbx_seq_one_letter_code
_entity_poly.pdbx_strand_id
1 'polypeptide(L)'
;MSDLRYALRSLARTPGFTAVAVLVISLGVGTTTASFSIANWLLLRPVPGVHDDGRLATVWFGHWSDGGGVSPSFLSYPNYADVMRRVTALSGLAGYQVASAAVGGAGAAA
;
A
#
# COMPACT_ATOMS: atom_id res chain seq x y z
N MET A 1 -12.70 31.56 28.39
CA MET A 1 -11.35 31.74 27.77
C MET A 1 -10.21 31.73 28.79
N SER A 2 -10.46 32.15 30.03
CA SER A 2 -9.52 32.11 31.16
C SER A 2 -8.98 30.71 31.47
N ASP A 3 -9.83 29.69 31.38
CA ASP A 3 -9.51 28.31 31.79
C ASP A 3 -8.45 27.66 30.89
N LEU A 4 -8.54 27.89 29.58
CA LEU A 4 -7.58 27.35 28.60
C LEU A 4 -6.17 27.92 28.83
N ARG A 5 -6.11 29.22 29.15
CA ARG A 5 -4.85 29.93 29.45
C ARG A 5 -4.27 29.50 30.81
N TYR A 6 -5.14 29.15 31.76
CA TYR A 6 -4.74 28.61 33.06
C TYR A 6 -4.20 27.18 32.92
N ALA A 7 -4.87 26.33 32.13
CA ALA A 7 -4.44 24.97 31.83
C ALA A 7 -3.08 24.93 31.12
N LEU A 8 -2.88 25.75 30.08
CA LEU A 8 -1.59 25.85 29.39
C LEU A 8 -0.46 26.31 30.32
N ARG A 9 -0.74 27.27 31.22
CA ARG A 9 0.26 27.74 32.20
C ARG A 9 0.56 26.70 33.27
N SER A 10 -0.42 25.89 33.65
CA SER A 10 -0.23 24.72 34.52
C SER A 10 0.67 23.69 33.85
N LEU A 11 0.44 23.39 32.57
CA LEU A 11 1.23 22.45 31.77
C LEU A 11 2.69 22.90 31.59
N ALA A 12 2.91 24.21 31.43
CA ALA A 12 4.25 24.80 31.35
C ALA A 12 5.00 24.83 32.70
N ARG A 13 4.30 24.70 33.84
CA ARG A 13 4.91 24.64 35.17
C ARG A 13 5.46 23.26 35.52
N THR A 14 4.97 22.20 34.89
CA THR A 14 5.41 20.81 35.12
C THR A 14 5.94 20.16 33.84
N PRO A 15 7.02 20.71 33.24
CA PRO A 15 7.48 20.35 31.90
C PRO A 15 7.83 18.86 31.73
N GLY A 16 8.34 18.20 32.77
CA GLY A 16 8.68 16.76 32.72
C GLY A 16 7.45 15.87 32.53
N PHE A 17 6.39 16.10 33.32
CA PHE A 17 5.14 15.35 33.20
C PHE A 17 4.45 15.63 31.86
N THR A 18 4.41 16.91 31.47
CA THR A 18 3.85 17.33 30.19
C THR A 18 4.54 16.68 29.00
N ALA A 19 5.88 16.61 29.01
CA ALA A 19 6.64 15.97 27.94
C ALA A 19 6.29 14.48 27.79
N VAL A 20 6.21 13.74 28.90
CA VAL A 20 5.83 12.32 28.89
C VAL A 20 4.40 12.14 28.38
N ALA A 21 3.45 12.96 28.87
CA ALA A 21 2.07 12.90 28.43
C ALA A 21 1.95 13.16 26.91
N VAL A 22 2.64 14.18 26.39
CA VAL A 22 2.67 14.49 24.96
C VAL A 22 3.27 13.33 24.15
N LEU A 23 4.35 12.70 24.62
CA LEU A 23 4.97 11.56 23.94
C LEU A 23 4.03 10.36 23.84
N VAL A 24 3.34 10.02 24.94
CA VAL A 24 2.38 8.90 24.97
C VAL A 24 1.20 9.18 24.02
N ILE A 25 0.65 10.39 24.05
CA ILE A 25 -0.43 10.80 23.15
C ILE A 25 0.05 10.74 21.69
N SER A 26 1.25 11.25 21.42
CA SER A 26 1.82 11.27 20.07
C SER A 26 2.09 9.87 19.54
N LEU A 27 2.52 8.94 20.39
CA LEU A 27 2.68 7.54 20.00
C LEU A 27 1.33 6.90 19.68
N GLY A 28 0.33 7.03 20.54
CA GLY A 28 -0.99 6.43 20.31
C GLY A 28 -1.69 6.98 19.06
N VAL A 29 -1.72 8.31 18.91
CA VAL A 29 -2.36 8.97 17.77
C VAL A 29 -1.51 8.82 16.50
N GLY A 30 -0.18 8.89 16.63
CA GLY A 30 0.76 8.79 15.53
C GLY A 30 0.78 7.41 14.89
N THR A 31 0.71 6.33 15.67
CA THR A 31 0.64 4.96 15.13
C THR A 31 -0.60 4.80 14.25
N THR A 32 -1.77 5.21 14.75
CA THR A 32 -3.03 5.11 13.99
C THR A 32 -2.96 5.95 12.70
N THR A 33 -2.44 7.18 12.80
CA THR A 33 -2.29 8.08 11.65
C THR A 33 -1.29 7.55 10.62
N ALA A 34 -0.17 6.97 11.07
CA ALA A 34 0.85 6.39 10.20
C ALA A 34 0.32 5.18 9.42
N SER A 35 -0.41 4.28 10.09
CA SER A 35 -1.05 3.13 9.43
C SER A 35 -2.02 3.57 8.34
N PHE A 36 -2.89 4.56 8.63
CA PHE A 36 -3.80 5.11 7.61
C PHE A 36 -3.08 5.86 6.51
N SER A 37 -2.00 6.59 6.80
CA SER A 37 -1.21 7.29 5.79
C SER A 37 -0.56 6.32 4.80
N ILE A 38 0.03 5.24 5.31
CA ILE A 38 0.62 4.17 4.49
C ILE A 38 -0.49 3.47 3.68
N ALA A 39 -1.61 3.14 4.31
CA ALA A 39 -2.74 2.53 3.62
C ALA A 39 -3.29 3.45 2.52
N ASN A 40 -3.40 4.75 2.77
CA ASN A 40 -3.84 5.72 1.79
C ASN A 40 -2.87 5.82 0.61
N TRP A 41 -1.57 5.74 0.88
CA TRP A 41 -0.56 5.77 -0.17
C TRP A 41 -0.53 4.49 -1.02
N LEU A 42 -0.79 3.33 -0.42
CA LEU A 42 -0.75 2.02 -1.09
C LEU A 42 -2.07 1.59 -1.73
N LEU A 43 -3.20 1.82 -1.06
CA LEU A 43 -4.51 1.29 -1.46
C LEU A 43 -5.42 2.35 -2.11
N LEU A 44 -5.33 3.61 -1.68
CA LEU A 44 -6.29 4.65 -2.06
C LEU A 44 -5.76 5.61 -3.12
N ARG A 45 -4.44 5.61 -3.40
CA ARG A 45 -3.90 6.36 -4.54
C ARG A 45 -4.17 5.56 -5.81
N PRO A 46 -5.01 6.09 -6.73
CA PRO A 46 -5.25 5.44 -8.01
C PRO A 46 -3.92 5.31 -8.75
N VAL A 47 -3.74 4.16 -9.37
CA VAL A 47 -2.52 3.83 -10.12
C VAL A 47 -2.35 4.91 -11.21
N PRO A 48 -1.20 5.61 -11.27
CA PRO A 48 -1.02 6.68 -12.25
C PRO A 48 -1.20 6.14 -13.68
N GLY A 49 -2.21 6.65 -14.38
CA GLY A 49 -2.58 6.23 -15.74
C GLY A 49 -3.93 5.50 -15.83
N VAL A 50 -4.50 5.02 -14.72
CA VAL A 50 -5.86 4.45 -14.70
C VAL A 50 -6.86 5.56 -14.40
N HIS A 51 -7.75 5.84 -15.36
CA HIS A 51 -8.77 6.89 -15.23
C HIS A 51 -10.13 6.35 -14.77
N ASP A 52 -10.36 5.03 -14.85
CA ASP A 52 -11.67 4.40 -14.60
C ASP A 52 -11.48 3.08 -13.85
N ASP A 53 -11.36 3.18 -12.52
CA ASP A 53 -11.04 2.05 -11.62
C ASP A 53 -12.07 0.91 -11.71
N GLY A 54 -13.33 1.23 -12.05
CA GLY A 54 -14.42 0.27 -12.18
C GLY A 54 -14.35 -0.63 -13.42
N ARG A 55 -13.42 -0.38 -14.35
CA ARG A 55 -13.23 -1.15 -15.59
C ARG A 55 -11.97 -2.01 -15.60
N LEU A 56 -11.24 -2.07 -14.48
CA LEU A 56 -10.07 -2.92 -14.34
C LEU A 56 -10.47 -4.39 -14.21
N ALA A 57 -9.85 -5.24 -15.02
CA ALA A 57 -9.99 -6.69 -14.92
C ALA A 57 -8.60 -7.33 -14.88
N THR A 58 -8.39 -8.26 -13.94
CA THR A 58 -7.15 -9.06 -13.87
C THR A 58 -7.31 -10.32 -14.71
N VAL A 59 -6.43 -10.49 -15.70
CA VAL A 59 -6.38 -11.69 -16.55
C VAL A 59 -5.27 -12.61 -16.05
N TRP A 60 -5.63 -13.84 -15.71
CA TRP A 60 -4.68 -14.88 -15.29
C TRP A 60 -4.38 -15.81 -16.45
N PHE A 61 -3.09 -16.05 -16.69
CA PHE A 61 -2.62 -17.05 -17.65
C PHE A 61 -2.13 -18.28 -16.90
N GLY A 62 -2.47 -19.44 -17.41
CA GLY A 62 -2.15 -20.70 -16.77
C GLY A 62 -2.48 -21.88 -17.67
N HIS A 63 -2.01 -23.06 -17.25
CA HIS A 63 -2.41 -24.32 -17.86
C HIS A 63 -3.40 -25.04 -16.95
N TRP A 64 -4.30 -25.81 -17.55
CA TRP A 64 -5.15 -26.73 -16.82
C TRP A 64 -4.29 -27.83 -16.19
N SER A 65 -4.35 -27.94 -14.87
CA SER A 65 -3.79 -29.04 -14.10
C SER A 65 -4.75 -30.22 -14.13
N ASP A 66 -4.21 -31.42 -14.25
CA ASP A 66 -4.93 -32.70 -14.24
C ASP A 66 -5.81 -32.89 -12.99
N GLY A 67 -5.55 -32.14 -11.91
CA GLY A 67 -6.29 -32.17 -10.64
C GLY A 67 -7.49 -31.21 -10.53
N GLY A 68 -7.89 -30.52 -11.60
CA GLY A 68 -9.10 -29.68 -11.55
C GLY A 68 -8.86 -28.19 -11.25
N GLY A 69 -7.66 -27.66 -11.49
CA GLY A 69 -7.36 -26.23 -11.32
C GLY A 69 -6.52 -25.63 -12.44
N VAL A 70 -6.42 -24.30 -12.48
CA VAL A 70 -5.51 -23.57 -13.38
C VAL A 70 -4.22 -23.29 -12.61
N SER A 71 -3.08 -23.89 -13.01
CA SER A 71 -1.80 -23.49 -12.43
C SER A 71 -1.34 -22.20 -13.11
N PRO A 72 -1.05 -21.13 -12.35
CA PRO A 72 -0.61 -19.87 -12.92
C PRO A 72 0.74 -20.02 -13.61
N SER A 73 0.85 -19.54 -14.85
CA SER A 73 2.08 -19.51 -15.62
C SER A 73 2.53 -18.08 -15.88
N PHE A 74 3.85 -17.87 -15.85
CA PHE A 74 4.42 -16.55 -16.15
C PHE A 74 4.23 -16.24 -17.63
N LEU A 75 3.70 -15.05 -17.92
CA LEU A 75 3.52 -14.59 -19.29
C LEU A 75 4.85 -14.06 -19.83
N SER A 76 5.42 -14.74 -20.82
CA SER A 76 6.60 -14.24 -21.52
C SER A 76 6.25 -13.00 -22.36
N TYR A 77 7.20 -12.05 -22.46
CA TYR A 77 7.04 -10.82 -23.25
C TYR A 77 6.48 -11.03 -24.68
N PRO A 78 6.98 -11.99 -25.50
CA PRO A 78 6.40 -12.20 -26.83
C PRO A 78 4.93 -12.64 -26.78
N ASN A 79 4.51 -13.41 -25.77
CA ASN A 79 3.12 -13.82 -25.62
C ASN A 79 2.25 -12.63 -25.19
N TYR A 80 2.75 -11.78 -24.30
CA TYR A 80 2.11 -10.50 -23.95
C TYR A 80 1.91 -9.61 -25.19
N ALA A 81 2.95 -9.43 -26.00
CA ALA A 81 2.88 -8.62 -27.21
C ALA A 81 1.87 -9.19 -28.22
N ASP A 82 1.75 -10.52 -28.31
CA ASP A 82 0.77 -11.14 -29.19
C ASP A 82 -0.68 -10.94 -28.71
N VAL A 83 -0.92 -11.07 -27.40
CA VAL A 83 -2.23 -10.77 -26.80
C VAL A 83 -2.61 -9.30 -27.02
N MET A 84 -1.66 -8.39 -26.82
CA MET A 84 -1.89 -6.95 -26.99
C MET A 84 -2.21 -6.58 -28.45
N ARG A 85 -1.70 -7.32 -29.43
CA ARG A 85 -2.02 -7.12 -30.85
C ARG A 85 -3.37 -7.68 -31.26
N ARG A 86 -3.84 -8.75 -30.60
CA ARG A 86 -5.06 -9.49 -31.01
C ARG A 86 -6.31 -9.09 -30.24
N VAL A 87 -6.17 -8.61 -29.00
CA VAL A 87 -7.31 -8.27 -28.14
C VAL A 87 -7.67 -6.80 -28.30
N THR A 88 -8.77 -6.53 -29.00
CA THR A 88 -9.33 -5.18 -29.20
C THR A 88 -10.44 -4.83 -28.22
N ALA A 89 -10.94 -5.81 -27.45
CA ALA A 89 -11.99 -5.60 -26.45
C ALA A 89 -11.50 -4.84 -25.20
N LEU A 90 -10.19 -4.76 -24.98
CA LEU A 90 -9.57 -4.05 -23.87
C LEU A 90 -9.00 -2.72 -24.37
N SER A 91 -9.20 -1.64 -23.63
CA SER A 91 -8.63 -0.32 -23.96
C SER A 91 -7.11 -0.27 -23.79
N GLY A 92 -6.55 -1.17 -22.98
CA GLY A 92 -5.12 -1.32 -22.74
C GLY A 92 -4.86 -2.55 -21.88
N LEU A 93 -3.66 -3.12 -22.02
CA LEU A 93 -3.21 -4.26 -21.22
C LEU A 93 -1.90 -3.87 -20.55
N ALA A 94 -1.80 -4.14 -19.25
CA ALA A 94 -0.58 -3.92 -18.48
C ALA A 94 -0.12 -5.26 -17.89
N GLY A 95 1.13 -5.63 -18.15
CA GLY A 95 1.77 -6.78 -17.53
C GLY A 95 2.47 -6.37 -16.24
N TYR A 96 2.21 -7.09 -15.14
CA TYR A 96 2.96 -6.94 -13.91
C TYR A 96 3.55 -8.28 -13.46
N GLN A 97 4.64 -8.21 -12.72
CA GLN A 97 5.25 -9.35 -12.04
C GLN A 97 5.35 -8.99 -10.56
N VAL A 98 4.87 -9.87 -9.68
CA VAL A 98 5.02 -9.67 -8.24
C VAL A 98 6.42 -10.12 -7.86
N ALA A 99 7.35 -9.17 -7.75
CA ALA A 99 8.64 -9.43 -7.13
C ALA A 99 8.50 -9.26 -5.61
N SER A 100 8.75 -10.34 -4.87
CA SER A 100 8.85 -10.25 -3.41
C SER A 100 10.19 -9.64 -3.04
N ALA A 101 10.17 -8.40 -2.53
CA ALA A 101 11.31 -7.78 -1.88
C ALA A 101 11.08 -7.74 -0.37
N ALA A 102 11.98 -8.33 0.41
CA ALA A 102 11.93 -8.21 1.86
C ALA A 102 12.43 -6.82 2.27
N VAL A 103 11.55 -5.99 2.84
CA VAL A 103 11.93 -4.72 3.44
C VAL A 103 12.26 -4.98 4.91
N GLY A 104 13.44 -5.57 5.14
CA GLY A 104 14.04 -5.77 6.45
C GLY A 104 15.44 -5.17 6.43
N GLY A 105 15.77 -4.36 7.42
CA GLY A 105 17.08 -3.71 7.52
C GLY A 105 18.22 -4.72 7.35
N ALA A 106 19.24 -4.35 6.58
CA ALA A 106 20.44 -5.15 6.38
C ALA A 106 20.99 -5.61 7.73
N GLY A 107 20.79 -6.90 8.01
CA GLY A 107 21.00 -7.51 9.31
C GLY A 107 21.20 -9.02 9.19
N ALA A 108 22.37 -9.37 8.65
CA ALA A 108 23.12 -10.61 8.83
C ALA A 108 22.73 -11.93 8.09
N ALA A 109 23.80 -12.50 7.51
CA ALA A 109 24.10 -13.89 7.11
C ALA A 109 23.33 -14.45 5.87
N ALA A 110 23.97 -15.07 4.89
CA ALA A 110 25.31 -15.68 4.78
C ALA A 110 25.93 -15.46 3.39
#